data_AF-A0A9Q1LPF6-F1
#
_entry.id   AF-A0A9Q1LPF6-F1
#
_cell.length_a   1.000
_cell.length_b   1.000
_cell.length_c   1.000
_cell.angle_alpha   90.00
_cell.angle_beta   90.00
_cell.angle_gamma   90.00
#
_symmetry.space_group_name_H-M   'P 1'
#
loop_
_entity.id
_entity.type
_entity.pdbx_description
1 polymer ?
#
loop_
_entity_poly.entity_id
_entity_poly.type
_entity_poly.pdbx_seq_one_letter_code
_entity_poly.pdbx_strand_id
1 'polypeptide(L)'
;MVRSIFKSFLNLPIPKAIANIPILTPSCRSHSTPKIYLPVGKKIQHIGPLFSVPVGERFQEFGSLFAAKYSTNASNNSNGSIDTGISGREYLLMSDEELMKQCELTTFKASGPGGQHRNKRESAVRLKHNPTGIIAQAVEDRSQHMNRASALSRLRALLALKVRNNIELDTYTPPQELLQILPAKSTIRGSNCGPQIGPNNPKFSLGMQALLDLLFAVEGSVSDAAKKLGLSTGALSRLLLSDNSLRMAVNEFRISKGMKPLK
;
A
#
# COMPACT_ATOMS: atom_id res chain seq x y z
N MET A 1 -27.56 -18.78 -63.85
CA MET A 1 -26.09 -18.64 -63.97
C MET A 1 -25.67 -17.65 -62.89
N VAL A 2 -25.17 -17.97 -61.70
CA VAL A 2 -24.49 -19.15 -61.13
C VAL A 2 -24.81 -19.15 -59.62
N ARG A 3 -25.45 -20.21 -59.10
CA ARG A 3 -25.34 -20.63 -57.69
C ARG A 3 -24.08 -21.50 -57.62
N SER A 4 -22.98 -21.02 -57.05
CA SER A 4 -21.86 -21.88 -56.65
C SER A 4 -20.82 -21.06 -55.88
N ILE A 5 -19.96 -21.75 -55.12
CA ILE A 5 -18.81 -21.26 -54.34
C ILE A 5 -19.14 -20.88 -52.88
N PHE A 6 -19.76 -21.79 -52.14
CA PHE A 6 -19.50 -21.96 -50.70
C PHE A 6 -19.72 -23.44 -50.32
N LYS A 7 -18.87 -24.33 -50.86
CA LYS A 7 -18.83 -25.75 -50.46
C LYS A 7 -17.52 -26.41 -50.86
N SER A 8 -16.44 -26.09 -50.14
CA SER A 8 -15.17 -26.84 -50.09
C SER A 8 -14.46 -26.30 -48.85
N PHE A 9 -14.30 -26.98 -47.72
CA PHE A 9 -13.55 -28.21 -47.51
C PHE A 9 -13.94 -28.74 -46.12
N LEU A 10 -14.77 -29.80 -46.10
CA LEU A 10 -14.85 -30.73 -44.98
C LEU A 10 -14.58 -32.09 -45.60
N ASN A 11 -13.38 -32.63 -45.38
CA ASN A 11 -13.04 -34.05 -45.45
C ASN A 11 -11.51 -34.18 -45.39
N LEU A 12 -10.95 -34.26 -44.18
CA LEU A 12 -9.69 -34.97 -43.99
C LEU A 12 -9.79 -35.86 -42.73
N PRO A 13 -9.51 -37.17 -42.87
CA PRO A 13 -9.70 -38.17 -41.83
C PRO A 13 -8.57 -38.19 -40.79
N ILE A 14 -8.95 -38.58 -39.58
CA ILE A 14 -8.11 -38.85 -38.42
C ILE A 14 -7.13 -40.01 -38.73
N PRO A 15 -5.81 -39.86 -38.54
CA PRO A 15 -4.92 -41.01 -38.52
C PRO A 15 -4.94 -41.69 -37.14
N LYS A 16 -5.48 -42.91 -37.12
CA LYS A 16 -5.28 -43.90 -36.07
C LYS A 16 -3.83 -44.37 -36.11
N ALA A 17 -3.09 -44.22 -35.01
CA ALA A 17 -1.85 -44.96 -34.76
C ALA A 17 -1.64 -45.13 -33.25
N ILE A 18 -2.30 -46.16 -32.70
CA ILE A 18 -1.90 -46.80 -31.44
C ILE A 18 -1.68 -48.27 -31.80
N ALA A 19 -0.43 -48.73 -31.74
CA ALA A 19 -0.11 -50.13 -31.54
C ALA A 19 1.34 -50.26 -31.04
N ASN A 20 1.50 -51.07 -30.00
CA ASN A 20 2.73 -51.65 -29.45
C ASN A 20 3.60 -50.79 -28.53
N ILE A 21 3.21 -50.76 -27.25
CA ILE A 21 4.19 -50.85 -26.15
C ILE A 21 3.76 -52.04 -25.27
N PRO A 22 4.65 -53.02 -25.02
CA PRO A 22 4.29 -54.24 -24.32
C PRO A 22 4.04 -54.02 -22.83
N ILE A 23 3.04 -54.78 -22.37
CA ILE A 23 2.62 -54.93 -20.98
C ILE A 23 3.72 -55.67 -20.22
N LEU A 24 4.23 -55.06 -19.13
CA LEU A 24 4.94 -55.78 -18.08
C LEU A 24 4.16 -55.60 -16.77
N THR A 25 3.62 -56.72 -16.32
CA THR A 25 2.90 -56.94 -15.07
C THR A 25 3.83 -56.85 -13.85
N PRO A 26 3.27 -56.68 -12.64
CA PRO A 26 4.04 -56.39 -11.44
C PRO A 26 4.59 -57.68 -10.82
N SER A 27 5.86 -57.65 -10.39
CA SER A 27 6.42 -58.67 -9.52
C SER A 27 7.04 -58.02 -8.29
N CYS A 28 6.46 -58.38 -7.14
CA CYS A 28 6.91 -58.02 -5.82
C CYS A 28 8.29 -58.63 -5.54
N ARG A 29 9.27 -57.82 -5.10
CA ARG A 29 10.24 -58.29 -4.11
C ARG A 29 10.89 -57.14 -3.33
N SER A 30 10.62 -57.19 -2.03
CA SER A 30 11.42 -56.74 -0.91
C SER A 30 12.83 -56.25 -1.22
N HIS A 31 13.19 -55.05 -0.74
CA HIS A 31 14.37 -54.88 0.12
C HIS A 31 14.32 -53.51 0.83
N SER A 32 14.34 -53.60 2.17
CA SER A 32 15.20 -52.80 3.04
C SER A 32 15.08 -51.27 2.99
N THR A 33 14.18 -50.72 3.80
CA THR A 33 14.30 -49.34 4.30
C THR A 33 15.37 -49.29 5.41
N PRO A 34 16.32 -48.33 5.40
CA PRO A 34 17.16 -48.11 6.57
C PRO A 34 16.34 -47.41 7.66
N LYS A 35 16.12 -48.12 8.77
CA LYS A 35 15.63 -47.56 10.04
C LYS A 35 16.72 -46.68 10.65
N ILE A 36 16.53 -45.37 10.61
CA ILE A 36 17.29 -44.46 11.46
C ILE A 36 16.62 -44.49 12.84
N TYR A 37 17.28 -45.15 13.80
CA TYR A 37 16.91 -45.11 15.21
C TYR A 37 17.32 -43.77 15.81
N LEU A 38 16.35 -42.97 16.26
CA LEU A 38 16.59 -41.90 17.22
C LEU A 38 16.42 -42.47 18.64
N PRO A 39 17.38 -42.28 19.56
CA PRO A 39 17.27 -42.78 20.91
C PRO A 39 16.19 -42.03 21.70
N VAL A 40 15.25 -42.79 22.24
CA VAL A 40 14.28 -42.35 23.23
C VAL A 40 15.00 -42.07 24.54
N GLY A 41 14.66 -40.93 25.16
CA GLY A 41 14.88 -40.72 26.60
C GLY A 41 15.86 -39.61 26.98
N LYS A 42 15.44 -38.34 26.81
CA LYS A 42 15.81 -37.28 27.74
C LYS A 42 14.58 -36.43 28.05
N LYS A 43 14.22 -36.39 29.34
CA LYS A 43 13.26 -35.46 29.95
C LYS A 43 13.58 -34.04 29.48
N ILE A 44 12.70 -33.44 28.69
CA ILE A 44 12.70 -31.99 28.51
C ILE A 44 11.95 -31.43 29.72
N GLN A 45 12.73 -30.90 30.65
CA GLN A 45 12.24 -30.13 31.78
C GLN A 45 11.47 -28.92 31.24
N HIS A 46 10.40 -28.56 31.94
CA HIS A 46 9.64 -27.34 31.72
C HIS A 46 10.58 -26.14 31.55
N ILE A 47 10.62 -25.57 30.34
CA ILE A 47 11.10 -24.21 30.12
C ILE A 47 9.85 -23.41 29.78
N GLY A 48 9.31 -22.73 30.81
CA GLY A 48 8.22 -21.80 30.63
C GLY A 48 8.61 -20.65 29.68
N PRO A 49 7.63 -19.89 29.17
CA PRO A 49 7.92 -18.71 28.36
C PRO A 49 8.56 -17.63 29.24
N LEU A 50 9.89 -17.58 29.27
CA LEU A 50 10.65 -16.41 29.70
C LEU A 50 10.65 -15.39 28.56
N PHE A 51 9.56 -14.62 28.46
CA PHE A 51 9.63 -13.23 28.00
C PHE A 51 8.40 -12.48 28.54
N SER A 52 8.33 -12.38 29.86
CA SER A 52 7.56 -11.33 30.52
C SER A 52 8.28 -10.00 30.26
N VAL A 53 7.84 -9.26 29.24
CA VAL A 53 8.25 -7.86 29.10
C VAL A 53 7.56 -7.07 30.21
N PRO A 54 8.31 -6.36 31.08
CA PRO A 54 7.72 -5.56 32.13
C PRO A 54 6.85 -4.46 31.53
N VAL A 55 5.59 -4.45 31.95
CA VAL A 55 4.69 -3.31 31.81
C VAL A 55 5.19 -2.24 32.78
N GLY A 56 5.72 -1.16 32.24
CA GLY A 56 6.07 0.02 33.03
C GLY A 56 7.46 0.53 32.72
N GLU A 57 7.48 1.82 32.39
CA GLU A 57 8.63 2.73 32.29
C GLU A 57 9.26 2.97 30.90
N ARG A 58 9.39 4.28 30.65
CA ARG A 58 10.09 4.99 29.55
C ARG A 58 9.32 5.18 28.24
N PHE A 59 8.19 5.88 28.39
CA PHE A 59 7.83 7.00 27.51
C PHE A 59 9.05 7.91 27.29
N GLN A 60 9.75 7.77 26.15
CA GLN A 60 10.48 8.85 25.43
C GLN A 60 11.31 8.32 24.24
N GLU A 61 11.64 7.02 24.19
CA GLU A 61 12.55 6.51 23.14
C GLU A 61 11.87 5.93 21.89
N PHE A 62 10.54 5.74 21.89
CA PHE A 62 9.80 5.26 20.71
C PHE A 62 9.61 6.31 19.60
N GLY A 63 9.92 7.59 19.87
CA GLY A 63 9.80 8.67 18.89
C GLY A 63 10.77 8.55 17.72
N SER A 64 11.98 8.04 17.93
CA SER A 64 13.06 8.13 16.94
C SER A 64 12.93 7.14 15.78
N LEU A 65 12.51 5.91 16.04
CA LEU A 65 12.31 4.89 15.00
C LEU A 65 11.05 5.14 14.14
N PHE A 66 10.05 5.82 14.70
CA PHE A 66 8.83 6.19 13.97
C PHE A 66 9.01 7.51 13.19
N ALA A 67 9.69 8.51 13.76
CA ALA A 67 10.09 9.72 13.05
C ALA A 67 10.99 9.45 11.84
N ALA A 68 11.77 8.35 11.86
CA ALA A 68 12.57 7.92 10.71
C ALA A 68 11.72 7.42 9.51
N LYS A 69 10.47 6.99 9.73
CA LYS A 69 9.57 6.48 8.68
C LYS A 69 8.54 7.50 8.19
N TYR A 70 8.17 8.44 9.04
CA TYR A 70 7.20 9.49 8.73
C TYR A 70 7.88 10.85 8.90
N SER A 71 7.98 11.61 7.81
CA SER A 71 8.49 12.98 7.86
C SER A 71 7.45 13.84 8.56
N THR A 72 7.64 14.12 9.84
CA THR A 72 6.84 15.11 10.57
C THR A 72 7.54 16.46 10.45
N ASN A 73 6.83 17.46 9.93
CA ASN A 73 7.30 18.85 10.00
C ASN A 73 7.18 19.31 11.46
N ALA A 74 8.19 18.99 12.29
CA ALA A 74 8.28 19.48 13.65
C ALA A 74 8.75 20.94 13.59
N SER A 75 7.80 21.87 13.66
CA SER A 75 8.09 23.30 13.79
C SER A 75 8.46 23.59 15.25
N ASN A 76 9.76 23.72 15.52
CA ASN A 76 10.28 24.37 16.73
C ASN A 76 10.99 25.64 16.28
N ASN A 77 10.33 26.80 16.31
CA ASN A 77 10.97 28.07 16.67
C ASN A 77 9.98 29.22 16.84
N SER A 78 10.03 29.81 18.04
CA SER A 78 9.82 31.24 18.24
C SER A 78 10.94 32.01 17.53
N ASN A 79 10.56 33.08 16.82
CA ASN A 79 11.38 34.10 16.14
C ASN A 79 11.37 34.06 14.60
N GLY A 80 10.34 34.68 14.01
CA GLY A 80 10.56 35.76 13.04
C GLY A 80 11.24 35.48 11.69
N SER A 81 11.28 34.25 11.20
CA SER A 81 11.54 33.95 9.78
C SER A 81 10.35 33.21 9.18
N ILE A 82 9.85 33.66 8.02
CA ILE A 82 8.89 32.92 7.21
C ILE A 82 9.66 31.76 6.58
N ASP A 83 9.97 30.75 7.38
CA ASP A 83 10.29 29.43 6.85
C ASP A 83 8.99 28.93 6.24
N THR A 84 8.90 28.94 4.91
CA THR A 84 7.82 28.28 4.17
C THR A 84 7.96 26.78 4.40
N GLY A 85 7.59 26.31 5.59
CA GLY A 85 7.48 24.91 5.94
C GLY A 85 6.33 24.33 5.14
N ILE A 86 6.63 23.92 3.91
CA ILE A 86 5.64 23.36 2.99
C ILE A 86 4.99 22.17 3.68
N SER A 87 3.70 22.32 3.99
CA SER A 87 2.92 21.28 4.65
C SER A 87 2.79 20.08 3.72
N GLY A 88 2.73 18.87 4.28
CA GLY A 88 2.50 17.65 3.48
C GLY A 88 1.27 17.72 2.59
N ARG A 89 0.29 18.58 2.94
CA ARG A 89 -0.92 18.84 2.16
C ARG A 89 -0.64 19.70 0.92
N GLU A 90 0.31 20.61 1.00
CA GLU A 90 0.66 21.54 -0.09
C GLU A 90 1.26 20.81 -1.29
N TYR A 91 2.10 19.78 -1.05
CA TYR A 91 2.61 18.90 -2.12
C TYR A 91 1.52 18.17 -2.91
N LEU A 92 0.36 17.90 -2.29
CA LEU A 92 -0.76 17.23 -2.95
C LEU A 92 -1.66 18.20 -3.71
N LEU A 93 -1.65 19.48 -3.34
CA LEU A 93 -2.45 20.52 -3.98
C LEU A 93 -1.75 21.14 -5.19
N MET A 94 -0.42 21.08 -5.25
CA MET A 94 0.33 21.66 -6.35
C MET A 94 0.19 20.89 -7.67
N SER A 95 0.43 21.62 -8.77
CA SER A 95 0.32 21.07 -10.11
C SER A 95 1.35 19.97 -10.38
N ASP A 96 1.07 19.12 -11.36
CA ASP A 96 1.99 18.05 -11.79
C ASP A 96 3.36 18.60 -12.18
N GLU A 97 3.39 19.78 -12.79
CA GLU A 97 4.62 20.44 -13.23
C GLU A 97 5.47 20.93 -12.05
N GLU A 98 4.84 21.55 -11.06
CA GLU A 98 5.52 22.00 -9.83
C GLU A 98 6.05 20.80 -9.03
N LEU A 99 5.27 19.73 -8.92
CA LEU A 99 5.72 18.48 -8.29
C LEU A 99 6.88 17.84 -9.00
N MET A 100 6.88 17.87 -10.33
CA MET A 100 8.02 17.38 -11.10
C MET A 100 9.29 18.20 -10.87
N LYS A 101 9.20 19.52 -10.69
CA LYS A 101 10.38 20.38 -10.45
C LYS A 101 11.09 20.04 -9.13
N GLN A 102 10.37 19.56 -8.13
CA GLN A 102 10.93 19.16 -6.84
C GLN A 102 11.43 17.70 -6.82
N CYS A 103 11.22 16.97 -7.92
CA CYS A 103 11.62 15.57 -8.04
C CYS A 103 12.88 15.41 -8.89
N GLU A 104 13.76 14.51 -8.46
CA GLU A 104 14.84 13.97 -9.28
C GLU A 104 14.27 12.83 -10.14
N LEU A 105 14.34 12.97 -11.47
CA LEU A 105 13.90 11.96 -12.42
C LEU A 105 15.10 11.16 -12.92
N THR A 106 15.06 9.84 -12.71
CA THR A 106 16.04 8.90 -13.24
C THR A 106 15.37 7.88 -14.16
N THR A 107 15.91 7.69 -15.36
CA THR A 107 15.49 6.65 -16.30
C THR A 107 16.39 5.44 -16.21
N PHE A 108 15.83 4.24 -16.37
CA PHE A 108 16.59 3.01 -16.34
C PHE A 108 15.96 1.92 -17.20
N LYS A 109 16.71 0.83 -17.44
CA LYS A 109 16.20 -0.35 -18.16
C LYS A 109 15.43 -1.23 -17.19
N ALA A 110 14.22 -1.62 -17.59
CA ALA A 110 13.44 -2.58 -16.83
C ALA A 110 14.16 -3.94 -16.83
N SER A 111 14.46 -4.47 -15.65
CA SER A 111 14.91 -5.86 -15.50
C SER A 111 13.71 -6.73 -15.13
N GLY A 112 13.57 -7.90 -15.76
CA GLY A 112 12.53 -8.86 -15.42
C GLY A 112 12.12 -9.77 -16.58
N PRO A 113 11.25 -10.77 -16.32
CA PRO A 113 10.72 -11.65 -17.35
C PRO A 113 9.93 -10.81 -18.36
N GLY A 114 10.46 -10.68 -19.57
CA GLY A 114 9.90 -9.85 -20.63
C GLY A 114 10.61 -10.10 -21.96
N GLY A 115 9.93 -9.81 -23.06
CA GLY A 115 10.50 -9.94 -24.39
C GLY A 115 11.67 -8.97 -24.64
N GLN A 116 12.42 -9.21 -25.72
CA GLN A 116 13.62 -8.43 -26.08
C GLN A 116 13.39 -6.91 -26.08
N HIS A 117 12.19 -6.47 -26.45
CA HIS A 117 11.84 -5.04 -26.51
C HIS A 117 11.80 -4.36 -25.13
N ARG A 118 11.41 -5.08 -24.06
CA ARG A 118 11.34 -4.51 -22.69
C ARG A 118 12.74 -4.27 -22.09
N ASN A 119 13.70 -5.12 -22.43
CA ASN A 119 15.04 -5.08 -21.84
C ASN A 119 16.00 -4.14 -22.58
N LYS A 120 15.71 -3.80 -23.84
CA LYS A 120 16.59 -2.93 -24.66
C LYS A 120 16.36 -1.44 -24.42
N ARG A 121 15.12 -1.01 -24.16
CA ARG A 121 14.76 0.41 -24.04
C ARG A 121 14.73 0.87 -22.59
N GLU A 122 15.25 2.07 -22.33
CA GLU A 122 15.21 2.76 -21.04
C GLU A 122 13.84 3.41 -20.79
N SER A 123 12.78 2.60 -20.79
CA SER A 123 11.42 3.10 -20.57
C SER A 123 11.03 3.23 -19.10
N ALA A 124 11.78 2.62 -18.17
CA ALA A 124 11.45 2.63 -16.75
C ALA A 124 11.81 3.99 -16.13
N VAL A 125 10.94 4.48 -15.24
CA VAL A 125 11.10 5.79 -14.59
C VAL A 125 11.12 5.61 -13.09
N ARG A 126 12.09 6.25 -12.43
CA ARG A 126 12.17 6.44 -10.99
C ARG A 126 12.08 7.94 -10.70
N LEU A 127 11.20 8.30 -9.77
CA LEU A 127 11.04 9.65 -9.27
C LEU A 127 11.40 9.64 -7.79
N LYS A 128 12.32 10.52 -7.40
CA LYS A 128 12.68 10.76 -5.99
C LYS A 128 12.27 12.18 -5.64
N HIS A 129 11.38 12.33 -4.67
CA HIS A 129 11.01 13.64 -4.15
C HIS A 129 12.09 14.11 -3.18
N ASN A 130 12.81 15.17 -3.54
CA ASN A 130 13.97 15.62 -2.78
C ASN A 130 13.66 16.05 -1.34
N PRO A 131 12.61 16.84 -1.05
CA PRO A 131 12.39 17.33 0.31
C PRO A 131 11.88 16.23 1.27
N THR A 132 11.17 15.21 0.77
CA THR A 132 10.66 14.12 1.64
C THR A 132 11.46 12.82 1.54
N GLY A 133 12.39 12.71 0.59
CA GLY A 133 13.16 11.49 0.33
C GLY A 133 12.34 10.30 -0.22
N ILE A 134 11.07 10.49 -0.55
CA ILE A 134 10.19 9.40 -1.00
C ILE A 134 10.48 9.07 -2.46
N ILE A 135 10.64 7.77 -2.74
CA ILE A 135 10.92 7.26 -4.08
C ILE A 135 9.70 6.50 -4.61
N ALA A 136 9.27 6.84 -5.82
CA ALA A 136 8.26 6.13 -6.59
C ALA A 136 8.84 5.64 -7.90
N GLN A 137 8.38 4.48 -8.39
CA GLN A 137 8.84 3.92 -9.66
C GLN A 137 7.70 3.30 -10.45
N ALA A 138 7.79 3.36 -11.77
CA ALA A 138 6.85 2.74 -12.70
C ALA A 138 7.59 2.12 -13.90
N VAL A 139 7.16 0.91 -14.25
CA VAL A 139 7.83 0.02 -15.22
C VAL A 139 6.81 -0.74 -16.08
N GLU A 140 5.55 -0.30 -16.07
CA GLU A 140 4.41 -1.05 -16.59
C GLU A 140 4.28 -0.88 -18.10
N ASP A 141 4.46 0.35 -18.55
CA ASP A 141 4.28 0.71 -19.95
C ASP A 141 5.59 0.65 -20.74
N ARG A 142 5.44 0.44 -22.05
CA ARG A 142 6.54 0.59 -23.03
C ARG A 142 6.93 2.04 -23.28
N SER A 143 6.08 3.00 -22.90
CA SER A 143 6.27 4.43 -23.11
C SER A 143 6.79 5.08 -21.83
N GLN A 144 7.88 5.84 -21.96
CA GLN A 144 8.46 6.59 -20.85
C GLN A 144 7.48 7.64 -20.30
N HIS A 145 6.71 8.31 -21.15
CA HIS A 145 5.75 9.34 -20.74
C HIS A 145 4.62 8.76 -19.87
N MET A 146 4.10 7.58 -20.24
CA MET A 146 3.07 6.90 -19.46
C MET A 146 3.63 6.42 -18.12
N ASN A 147 4.84 5.86 -18.12
CA ASN A 147 5.52 5.51 -16.87
C ASN A 147 5.78 6.74 -15.98
N ARG A 148 6.10 7.91 -16.55
CA ARG A 148 6.26 9.15 -15.78
C ARG A 148 4.95 9.58 -15.11
N ALA A 149 3.84 9.55 -15.83
CA ALA A 149 2.51 9.86 -15.26
C ALA A 149 2.11 8.86 -14.17
N SER A 150 2.32 7.56 -14.40
CA SER A 150 2.05 6.51 -13.41
C SER A 150 2.94 6.65 -12.17
N ALA A 151 4.22 6.98 -12.34
CA ALA A 151 5.15 7.23 -11.24
C ALA A 151 4.73 8.45 -10.42
N LEU A 152 4.26 9.53 -11.06
CA LEU A 152 3.72 10.71 -10.37
C LEU A 152 2.47 10.40 -9.55
N SER A 153 1.51 9.66 -10.12
CA SER A 153 0.30 9.23 -9.41
C SER A 153 0.65 8.41 -8.16
N ARG A 154 1.59 7.46 -8.29
CA ARG A 154 2.12 6.69 -7.16
C ARG A 154 2.81 7.56 -6.13
N LEU A 155 3.61 8.53 -6.57
CA LEU A 155 4.31 9.44 -5.67
C LEU A 155 3.32 10.22 -4.82
N ARG A 156 2.23 10.75 -5.40
CA ARG A 156 1.17 11.45 -4.65
C ARG A 156 0.50 10.54 -3.62
N ALA A 157 0.17 9.31 -3.99
CA ALA A 157 -0.40 8.35 -3.04
C ALA A 157 0.57 8.06 -1.88
N LEU A 158 1.87 7.90 -2.17
CA LEU A 158 2.89 7.69 -1.14
C LEU A 158 3.10 8.92 -0.25
N LEU A 159 3.07 10.13 -0.82
CA LEU A 159 3.13 11.39 -0.07
C LEU A 159 1.99 11.49 0.94
N ALA A 160 0.75 11.20 0.51
CA ALA A 160 -0.43 11.18 1.38
C ALA A 160 -0.36 10.16 2.53
N LEU A 161 0.33 9.04 2.31
CA LEU A 161 0.48 7.96 3.29
C LEU A 161 1.66 8.17 4.27
N LYS A 162 2.69 8.90 3.87
CA LYS A 162 3.94 9.01 4.66
C LYS A 162 4.19 10.39 5.24
N VAL A 163 3.74 11.45 4.57
CA VAL A 163 3.95 12.82 5.03
C VAL A 163 2.78 13.22 5.92
N ARG A 164 3.10 13.59 7.16
CA ARG A 164 2.13 13.91 8.20
C ARG A 164 2.21 15.37 8.61
N ASN A 165 1.04 15.96 8.79
CA ASN A 165 0.90 17.26 9.42
C ASN A 165 0.55 17.07 10.88
N ASN A 166 1.15 17.87 11.76
CA ASN A 166 0.71 17.92 13.15
C ASN A 166 -0.62 18.70 13.20
N ILE A 167 -1.61 18.13 13.88
CA ILE A 167 -2.96 18.69 14.01
C ILE A 167 -3.28 18.80 15.50
N GLU A 168 -3.76 19.97 15.92
CA GLU A 168 -4.29 20.17 17.27
C GLU A 168 -5.74 19.68 17.36
N LEU A 169 -6.02 18.75 18.28
CA LEU A 169 -7.30 18.01 18.35
C LEU A 169 -8.52 18.88 18.73
N ASP A 170 -8.30 20.00 19.42
CA ASP A 170 -9.37 20.78 20.04
C ASP A 170 -9.98 21.80 19.07
N THR A 171 -9.18 22.32 18.14
CA THR A 171 -9.62 23.25 17.08
C THR A 171 -9.81 22.55 15.73
N TYR A 172 -9.52 21.24 15.66
CA TYR A 172 -9.54 20.53 14.38
C TYR A 172 -10.91 20.53 13.73
N THR A 173 -11.00 21.23 12.60
CA THR A 173 -12.13 21.16 11.68
C THR A 173 -11.74 20.26 10.51
N PRO A 174 -12.49 19.16 10.25
CA PRO A 174 -12.14 18.24 9.19
C PRO A 174 -12.24 18.92 7.81
N PRO A 175 -11.24 18.76 6.93
CA PRO A 175 -11.25 19.39 5.62
C PRO A 175 -12.29 18.75 4.69
N GLN A 176 -12.71 19.49 3.67
CA GLN A 176 -13.78 19.05 2.75
C GLN A 176 -13.45 17.75 2.02
N GLU A 177 -12.18 17.52 1.67
CA GLU A 177 -11.79 16.29 0.97
C GLU A 177 -11.93 15.06 1.86
N LEU A 178 -11.69 15.21 3.17
CA LEU A 178 -11.94 14.14 4.13
C LEU A 178 -13.44 13.81 4.16
N LEU A 179 -14.29 14.84 4.29
CA LEU A 179 -15.75 14.68 4.31
C LEU A 179 -16.28 14.00 3.04
N GLN A 180 -15.65 14.24 1.87
CA GLN A 180 -16.03 13.63 0.60
C GLN A 180 -15.74 12.12 0.52
N ILE A 181 -14.74 11.62 1.27
CA ILE A 181 -14.41 10.19 1.32
C ILE A 181 -15.31 9.45 2.32
N LEU A 182 -15.77 10.13 3.37
CA LEU A 182 -16.62 9.54 4.40
C LEU A 182 -17.94 9.00 3.82
N PRO A 183 -18.48 7.91 4.38
CA PRO A 183 -19.78 7.39 3.96
C PRO A 183 -20.88 8.44 4.19
N ALA A 184 -21.90 8.46 3.33
CA ALA A 184 -22.98 9.46 3.33
C ALA A 184 -23.74 9.60 4.67
N LYS A 185 -23.65 8.62 5.57
CA LYS A 185 -24.31 8.60 6.89
C LYS A 185 -23.58 9.39 7.99
N SER A 186 -22.48 10.08 7.69
CA SER A 186 -21.77 10.90 8.70
C SER A 186 -22.58 12.13 9.10
N THR A 187 -22.71 12.40 10.40
CA THR A 187 -23.43 13.56 10.94
C THR A 187 -22.86 14.90 10.46
N ILE A 188 -21.57 14.95 10.11
CA ILE A 188 -20.86 16.16 9.70
C ILE A 188 -21.00 16.46 8.19
N ARG A 189 -21.49 15.50 7.39
CA ARG A 189 -21.64 15.73 5.94
C ARG A 189 -22.90 16.57 5.69
N GLY A 190 -22.70 17.86 5.45
CA GLY A 190 -23.76 18.76 4.98
C GLY A 190 -24.06 18.58 3.49
N SER A 191 -25.15 19.20 3.02
CA SER A 191 -25.53 19.26 1.59
C SER A 191 -24.46 19.89 0.68
N ASN A 192 -23.55 20.68 1.26
CA ASN A 192 -22.45 21.34 0.56
C ASN A 192 -21.27 20.40 0.24
N CYS A 193 -21.25 19.21 0.84
CA CYS A 193 -20.22 18.21 0.62
C CYS A 193 -20.67 17.33 -0.56
N GLY A 194 -20.11 17.56 -1.75
CA GLY A 194 -20.46 16.87 -3.00
C GLY A 194 -20.37 15.32 -2.98
N PRO A 195 -20.46 14.65 -4.15
CA PRO A 195 -20.61 13.19 -4.21
C PRO A 195 -19.46 12.44 -3.51
N GLN A 196 -19.74 11.22 -3.03
CA GLN A 196 -18.73 10.40 -2.38
C GLN A 196 -17.61 10.05 -3.36
N ILE A 197 -16.37 10.22 -2.92
CA ILE A 197 -15.18 10.00 -3.75
C ILE A 197 -14.59 8.62 -3.47
N GLY A 198 -14.31 7.88 -4.54
CA GLY A 198 -13.63 6.58 -4.49
C GLY A 198 -12.11 6.68 -4.66
N PRO A 199 -11.39 5.55 -4.53
CA PRO A 199 -9.92 5.50 -4.51
C PRO A 199 -9.25 5.94 -5.82
N ASN A 200 -9.97 5.87 -6.94
CA ASN A 200 -9.44 6.24 -8.26
C ASN A 200 -9.36 7.75 -8.49
N ASN A 201 -9.91 8.57 -7.60
CA ASN A 201 -9.92 10.02 -7.77
C ASN A 201 -8.68 10.66 -7.09
N PRO A 202 -8.02 11.65 -7.70
CA PRO A 202 -6.88 12.32 -7.07
C PRO A 202 -7.23 12.96 -5.71
N LYS A 203 -8.45 13.50 -5.55
CA LYS A 203 -8.93 14.09 -4.29
C LYS A 203 -9.02 13.08 -3.14
N PHE A 204 -9.09 11.78 -3.46
CA PHE A 204 -9.05 10.73 -2.46
C PHE A 204 -7.76 10.76 -1.64
N SER A 205 -6.62 11.06 -2.27
CA SER A 205 -5.33 11.14 -1.57
C SER A 205 -5.31 12.24 -0.51
N LEU A 206 -5.97 13.38 -0.77
CA LEU A 206 -6.08 14.50 0.16
C LEU A 206 -6.90 14.14 1.41
N GLY A 207 -8.08 13.56 1.22
CA GLY A 207 -8.90 13.16 2.35
C GLY A 207 -8.29 11.99 3.13
N MET A 208 -7.58 11.08 2.45
CA MET A 208 -6.81 10.00 3.08
C MET A 208 -5.71 10.54 3.99
N GLN A 209 -4.96 11.54 3.53
CA GLN A 209 -3.92 12.19 4.34
C GLN A 209 -4.53 12.80 5.60
N ALA A 210 -5.59 13.61 5.46
CA ALA A 210 -6.26 14.23 6.59
C ALA A 210 -6.82 13.22 7.60
N LEU A 211 -7.31 12.07 7.10
CA LEU A 211 -7.85 11.01 7.97
C LEU A 211 -6.74 10.38 8.81
N LEU A 212 -5.61 10.11 8.19
CA LEU A 212 -4.46 9.52 8.85
C LEU A 212 -3.76 10.53 9.78
N ASP A 213 -3.74 11.81 9.44
CA ASP A 213 -3.25 12.87 10.32
C ASP A 213 -4.11 12.96 11.59
N LEU A 214 -5.44 12.88 11.47
CA LEU A 214 -6.35 12.77 12.63
C LEU A 214 -6.08 11.51 13.45
N LEU A 215 -5.91 10.35 12.80
CA LEU A 215 -5.60 9.11 13.51
C LEU A 215 -4.27 9.19 14.25
N PHE A 216 -3.28 9.86 13.68
CA PHE A 216 -1.98 10.10 14.29
C PHE A 216 -2.11 10.96 15.54
N ALA A 217 -2.87 12.05 15.44
CA ALA A 217 -3.17 12.96 16.54
C ALA A 217 -3.89 12.24 17.71
N VAL A 218 -4.75 11.27 17.38
CA VAL A 218 -5.53 10.45 18.32
C VAL A 218 -4.79 9.16 18.76
N GLU A 219 -3.50 9.07 18.46
CA GLU A 219 -2.63 7.94 18.82
C GLU A 219 -3.11 6.56 18.33
N GLY A 220 -3.91 6.53 17.27
CA GLY A 220 -4.34 5.32 16.57
C GLY A 220 -5.62 4.69 17.14
N SER A 221 -6.30 5.34 18.09
CA SER A 221 -7.64 4.95 18.55
C SER A 221 -8.69 5.26 17.48
N VAL A 222 -9.27 4.20 16.90
CA VAL A 222 -10.35 4.33 15.89
C VAL A 222 -11.62 4.91 16.53
N SER A 223 -11.86 4.62 17.81
CA SER A 223 -13.04 5.09 18.52
C SER A 223 -13.07 6.60 18.67
N ASP A 224 -11.95 7.19 19.06
CA ASP A 224 -11.89 8.63 19.33
C ASP A 224 -11.81 9.44 18.03
N ALA A 225 -11.14 8.90 17.00
CA ALA A 225 -11.19 9.47 15.66
C ALA A 225 -12.63 9.44 15.08
N ALA A 226 -13.38 8.36 15.30
CA ALA A 226 -14.76 8.26 14.84
C ALA A 226 -15.68 9.28 15.53
N LYS A 227 -15.50 9.52 16.84
CA LYS A 227 -16.25 10.56 17.57
C LYS A 227 -16.02 11.94 16.99
N LYS A 228 -14.75 12.30 16.70
CA LYS A 228 -14.39 13.58 16.08
C LYS A 228 -14.99 13.76 14.68
N LEU A 229 -15.19 12.66 13.95
CA LEU A 229 -15.82 12.66 12.62
C LEU A 229 -17.35 12.48 12.65
N GLY A 230 -17.96 12.33 13.83
CA GLY A 230 -19.40 12.05 13.94
C GLY A 230 -19.80 10.75 13.23
N LEU A 231 -18.95 9.72 13.33
CA LEU A 231 -19.13 8.40 12.70
C LEU A 231 -19.26 7.29 13.74
N SER A 232 -19.93 6.20 13.36
CA SER A 232 -19.81 4.95 14.11
C SER A 232 -18.41 4.35 13.93
N THR A 233 -17.88 3.73 14.98
CA THR A 233 -16.58 3.05 14.95
C THR A 233 -16.49 2.00 13.84
N GLY A 234 -17.57 1.25 13.63
CA GLY A 234 -17.67 0.27 12.54
C GLY A 234 -17.67 0.90 11.14
N ALA A 235 -18.25 2.09 10.95
CA ALA A 235 -18.19 2.78 9.66
C ALA A 235 -16.76 3.23 9.34
N LEU A 236 -16.05 3.79 10.32
CA LEU A 236 -14.66 4.18 10.15
C LEU A 236 -13.76 2.95 9.93
N SER A 237 -13.97 1.86 10.67
CA SER A 237 -13.22 0.61 10.47
C SER A 237 -13.40 0.06 9.05
N ARG A 238 -14.64 0.00 8.54
CA ARG A 238 -14.90 -0.45 7.16
C ARG A 238 -14.20 0.43 6.11
N LEU A 239 -14.15 1.74 6.33
CA LEU A 239 -13.44 2.66 5.46
C LEU A 239 -11.92 2.42 5.50
N LEU A 240 -11.35 2.14 6.67
CA LEU A 240 -9.92 1.83 6.77
C LEU A 240 -9.57 0.47 6.14
N LEU A 241 -10.51 -0.48 6.17
CA LEU A 241 -10.35 -1.81 5.57
C LEU A 241 -10.63 -1.83 4.06
N SER A 242 -11.27 -0.82 3.47
CA SER A 242 -11.56 -0.79 2.03
C SER A 242 -10.28 -0.72 1.19
N ASP A 243 -9.28 0.01 1.68
CA ASP A 243 -8.03 0.23 0.96
C ASP A 243 -6.86 -0.43 1.69
N ASN A 244 -6.15 -1.29 0.97
CA ASN A 244 -5.01 -2.01 1.54
C ASN A 244 -3.91 -1.07 2.03
N SER A 245 -3.63 0.02 1.30
CA SER A 245 -2.62 0.99 1.69
C SER A 245 -2.97 1.71 3.00
N LEU A 246 -4.25 2.06 3.17
CA LEU A 246 -4.78 2.65 4.41
C LEU A 246 -4.67 1.67 5.57
N ARG A 247 -5.20 0.46 5.38
CA ARG A 247 -5.16 -0.61 6.38
C ARG A 247 -3.74 -0.88 6.86
N MET A 248 -2.79 -0.99 5.94
CA MET A 248 -1.39 -1.23 6.26
C MET A 248 -0.78 -0.06 7.04
N ALA A 249 -0.99 1.19 6.61
CA ALA A 249 -0.47 2.37 7.31
C ALA A 249 -1.02 2.50 8.74
N VAL A 250 -2.33 2.29 8.91
CA VAL A 250 -2.97 2.33 10.23
C VAL A 250 -2.52 1.15 11.09
N ASN A 251 -2.41 -0.05 10.54
CA ASN A 251 -1.93 -1.20 11.28
C ASN A 251 -0.47 -1.04 11.70
N GLU A 252 0.39 -0.48 10.86
CA GLU A 252 1.78 -0.16 11.22
C GLU A 252 1.82 0.82 12.40
N PHE A 253 1.01 1.87 12.37
CA PHE A 253 0.92 2.82 13.48
C PHE A 253 0.31 2.22 14.75
N ARG A 254 -0.71 1.36 14.62
CA ARG A 254 -1.30 0.67 15.76
C ARG A 254 -0.31 -0.29 16.40
N ILE A 255 0.45 -1.03 15.60
CA ILE A 255 1.50 -1.94 16.07
C ILE A 255 2.60 -1.16 16.79
N SER A 256 3.02 0.01 16.27
CA SER A 256 4.04 0.83 16.94
C SER A 256 3.58 1.37 18.30
N LYS A 257 2.27 1.59 18.46
CA LYS A 257 1.64 1.96 19.74
C LYS A 257 1.25 0.75 20.61
N GLY A 258 1.60 -0.48 20.22
CA GLY A 258 1.30 -1.71 20.98
C GLY A 258 -0.15 -2.18 20.90
N MET A 259 -0.96 -1.63 19.99
CA MET A 259 -2.34 -2.02 19.77
C MET A 259 -2.50 -3.18 18.78
N LYS A 260 -3.60 -3.94 18.92
CA LYS A 260 -3.96 -5.00 17.98
C LYS A 260 -4.28 -4.41 16.58
N PRO A 261 -3.79 -5.04 15.50
CA PRO A 261 -4.10 -4.63 14.14
C PRO A 261 -5.59 -4.83 13.82
N LEU A 262 -6.12 -3.99 12.94
CA LEU A 262 -7.45 -4.14 12.36
C LEU A 262 -7.45 -5.33 11.40
N LYS A 263 -8.49 -6.16 11.49
CA LYS A 263 -8.72 -7.35 10.68
C LYS A 263 -9.97 -7.16 9.84
#